data_AF-G2LGR2-F1
#
_entry.id   AF-G2LGR2-F1
#
_cell.length_a   1.000
_cell.length_b   1.000
_cell.length_c   1.000
_cell.angle_alpha   90.00
_cell.angle_beta   90.00
_cell.angle_gamma   90.00
#
_symmetry.space_group_name_H-M   'P 1'
#
loop_
_entity.id
_entity.type
_entity.pdbx_description
1 polymer ?
#
loop_
_entity_poly.entity_id
_entity_poly.type
_entity_poly.pdbx_seq_one_letter_code
_entity_poly.pdbx_strand_id
1 'polypeptide(L)'
;MTLHEYRRLIDETDAQLLALLNRRAELVIAIAHLKHAQGLPVHIPAREMEVLTQVIASNTGPLDDQAVRRLFESIIAESRRLEHRVLGTPEDTPAASHEGR
;
A
#
# COMPACT_ATOMS: atom_id res chain seq x y z
N MET A 1 25.84 -7.13 21.27
CA MET A 1 24.54 -7.64 20.81
C MET A 1 24.68 -9.09 20.37
N THR A 2 23.73 -9.93 20.77
CA THR A 2 23.57 -11.33 20.39
C THR A 2 22.51 -11.47 19.30
N LEU A 3 22.47 -12.62 18.62
CA LEU A 3 21.44 -12.92 17.64
C LEU A 3 20.02 -12.82 18.22
N HIS A 4 19.84 -13.24 19.48
CA HIS A 4 18.55 -13.17 20.16
C HIS A 4 18.10 -11.72 20.39
N GLU A 5 19.02 -10.83 20.76
CA GLU A 5 18.72 -9.40 20.94
C GLU A 5 18.31 -8.73 19.63
N TYR A 6 18.99 -9.03 18.51
CA TYR A 6 18.59 -8.51 17.20
C TYR A 6 17.20 -8.99 16.78
N ARG A 7 16.85 -10.26 17.04
CA ARG A 7 15.51 -10.79 16.74
C ARG A 7 14.42 -10.05 17.51
N ARG A 8 14.66 -9.76 18.79
CA ARG A 8 13.70 -8.97 19.59
C ARG A 8 13.50 -7.56 19.02
N LEU A 9 14.57 -6.91 18.56
CA LEU A 9 14.44 -5.61 17.90
C LEU A 9 13.67 -5.68 16.57
N ILE A 10 13.82 -6.77 15.82
CA ILE A 10 13.02 -7.02 14.62
C ILE A 10 11.55 -7.19 15.01
N ASP A 11 11.24 -8.02 16.00
CA ASP A 11 9.85 -8.23 16.47
C ASP A 11 9.20 -6.91 16.91
N GLU A 12 9.94 -6.06 17.64
CA GLU A 12 9.51 -4.72 18.05
C GLU A 12 9.29 -3.77 16.87
N THR A 13 10.15 -3.86 15.85
CA THR A 13 10.02 -3.09 14.61
C THR A 13 8.81 -3.54 13.81
N ASP A 14 8.60 -4.85 13.69
CA ASP A 14 7.46 -5.44 12.96
C ASP A 14 6.13 -5.06 13.61
N ALA A 15 6.07 -5.00 14.94
CA ALA A 15 4.90 -4.50 15.66
C ALA A 15 4.59 -3.03 15.30
N GLN A 16 5.61 -2.18 15.17
CA GLN A 16 5.44 -0.79 14.75
C GLN A 16 5.01 -0.68 13.29
N LEU A 17 5.60 -1.48 12.40
CA LEU A 17 5.19 -1.55 11.00
C LEU A 17 3.72 -1.95 10.87
N LEU A 18 3.27 -2.98 11.60
CA LEU A 18 1.88 -3.40 11.61
C LEU A 18 0.94 -2.30 12.10
N ALA A 19 1.31 -1.57 13.16
CA ALA A 19 0.53 -0.44 13.66
C ALA A 19 0.39 0.67 12.61
N LEU A 20 1.47 1.02 11.91
CA LEU A 20 1.46 2.01 10.84
C LEU A 20 0.62 1.57 9.64
N LEU A 21 0.71 0.30 9.25
CA LEU A 21 -0.09 -0.28 8.17
C LEU A 21 -1.59 -0.27 8.51
N ASN A 22 -1.96 -0.64 9.74
CA ASN A 22 -3.34 -0.56 10.22
C ASN A 22 -3.85 0.88 10.23
N ARG A 23 -3.03 1.84 10.69
CA ARG A 23 -3.39 3.25 10.63
C ARG A 23 -3.61 3.72 9.19
N ARG A 24 -2.77 3.29 8.25
CA ARG A 24 -2.95 3.58 6.83
C ARG A 24 -4.24 2.94 6.29
N ALA A 25 -4.58 1.73 6.71
CA ALA A 25 -5.83 1.07 6.35
C ALA A 25 -7.06 1.83 6.84
N GLU A 26 -7.07 2.34 8.07
CA GLU A 26 -8.16 3.19 8.58
C GLU A 26 -8.38 4.44 7.71
N LEU A 27 -7.30 5.08 7.26
CA LEU A 27 -7.37 6.23 6.36
C LEU A 27 -7.97 5.85 5.00
N VAL A 28 -7.61 4.68 4.47
CA VAL A 28 -8.20 4.14 3.23
C VAL A 28 -9.70 3.94 3.38
N ILE A 29 -10.16 3.39 4.51
CA ILE A 29 -11.59 3.20 4.79
C ILE A 29 -12.33 4.54 4.82
N ALA A 30 -11.76 5.56 5.49
CA ALA A 30 -12.34 6.89 5.52
C ALA A 30 -12.43 7.51 4.11
N ILE A 31 -11.37 7.36 3.30
CA ILE A 31 -11.33 7.81 1.90
C ILE A 31 -12.39 7.08 1.07
N ALA A 32 -12.54 5.77 1.24
CA ALA A 32 -13.53 4.97 0.53
C ALA A 32 -14.94 5.52 0.71
N HIS A 33 -15.34 5.79 1.96
CA HIS A 33 -16.64 6.37 2.27
C HIS A 33 -16.82 7.77 1.65
N LEU A 34 -15.76 8.60 1.67
CA LEU A 34 -15.80 9.92 1.04
C LEU A 34 -15.96 9.84 -0.49
N LYS A 35 -15.19 8.98 -1.15
CA LYS A 35 -15.30 8.77 -2.60
C LYS A 35 -16.68 8.25 -2.98
N HIS A 36 -17.21 7.30 -2.22
CA HIS A 36 -18.55 6.77 -2.44
C HIS A 36 -19.64 7.85 -2.30
N ALA A 37 -19.56 8.67 -1.25
CA ALA A 37 -20.48 9.79 -1.06
C ALA A 37 -20.41 10.84 -2.19
N GLN A 38 -19.27 10.94 -2.88
CA GLN A 38 -19.03 11.88 -3.98
C GLN A 38 -19.15 11.25 -5.37
N GLY A 39 -19.43 9.94 -5.48
CA GLY A 39 -19.45 9.23 -6.75
C GLY A 39 -18.10 9.18 -7.48
N LEU A 40 -16.99 9.28 -6.74
CA LEU A 40 -15.64 9.25 -7.29
C LEU A 40 -15.13 7.82 -7.51
N PRO A 41 -14.27 7.58 -8.53
CA PRO A 41 -13.71 6.26 -8.78
C PRO A 41 -12.77 5.81 -7.66
N VAL A 42 -12.76 4.50 -7.40
CA VAL A 42 -11.89 3.85 -6.42
C VAL A 42 -10.43 3.92 -6.87
N HIS A 43 -10.15 3.52 -8.11
CA HIS A 43 -8.80 3.46 -8.66
C HIS A 43 -8.42 4.71 -9.45
N ILE A 44 -7.34 5.36 -9.00
CA ILE A 44 -6.73 6.51 -9.67
C ILE A 44 -5.23 6.19 -9.83
N PRO A 45 -4.80 5.61 -10.98
CA PRO A 45 -3.42 5.19 -11.20
C PRO A 45 -2.39 6.31 -10.97
N ALA A 46 -2.74 7.54 -11.36
CA ALA A 46 -1.89 8.71 -11.15
C ALA A 46 -1.54 8.92 -9.67
N ARG A 47 -2.50 8.70 -8.76
CA ARG A 47 -2.28 8.87 -7.32
C ARG A 47 -1.32 7.82 -6.77
N GLU A 48 -1.34 6.61 -7.28
CA GLU A 48 -0.43 5.54 -6.87
C GLU A 48 1.00 5.83 -7.33
N MET A 49 1.14 6.33 -8.55
CA MET A 49 2.43 6.78 -9.09
C MET A 49 3.02 7.94 -8.29
N GLU A 50 2.20 8.87 -7.82
CA GLU A 50 2.66 9.94 -6.91
C GLU A 50 3.18 9.36 -5.58
N VAL A 51 2.46 8.40 -4.99
CA VAL A 51 2.90 7.75 -3.75
C VAL A 51 4.25 7.04 -3.97
N LEU A 52 4.38 6.27 -5.05
CA LEU A 52 5.62 5.56 -5.38
C LEU A 52 6.78 6.51 -5.63
N THR A 53 6.55 7.59 -6.38
CA THR A 53 7.56 8.62 -6.63
C THR A 53 8.04 9.25 -5.32
N GLN A 54 7.10 9.59 -4.42
CA GLN A 54 7.44 10.25 -3.16
C GLN A 54 8.26 9.34 -2.24
N VAL A 55 7.90 8.06 -2.12
CA VAL A 55 8.59 7.14 -1.20
C VAL A 55 9.99 6.79 -1.70
N ILE A 56 10.17 6.67 -3.01
CA ILE A 56 11.49 6.46 -3.63
C ILE A 56 12.35 7.70 -3.44
N ALA A 57 11.81 8.90 -3.73
CA ALA A 57 12.55 10.15 -3.55
C ALA A 57 12.96 10.41 -2.10
N SER A 58 12.23 9.84 -1.13
CA SER A 58 12.51 9.97 0.30
C SER A 58 13.38 8.83 0.86
N ASN A 59 13.77 7.86 0.03
CA ASN A 59 14.54 6.70 0.47
C ASN A 59 15.99 7.08 0.79
N THR A 60 16.35 7.06 2.07
CA THR A 60 17.72 7.24 2.57
C THR A 60 18.20 6.01 3.34
N GLY A 61 17.43 4.93 3.27
CA GLY A 61 17.66 3.71 4.03
C GLY A 61 18.60 2.72 3.31
N PRO A 62 18.90 1.59 3.97
CA PRO A 62 19.75 0.54 3.40
C PRO A 62 19.05 -0.32 2.33
N LEU A 63 17.74 -0.14 2.11
CA LEU A 63 17.01 -0.80 1.03
C LEU A 63 17.21 -0.02 -0.27
N ASP A 64 17.46 -0.74 -1.37
CA ASP A 64 17.47 -0.10 -2.69
C ASP A 64 16.06 0.36 -3.11
N ASP A 65 16.00 1.29 -4.06
CA ASP A 65 14.75 1.89 -4.54
C ASP A 65 13.79 0.86 -5.14
N GLN A 66 14.32 -0.23 -5.71
CA GLN A 66 13.51 -1.30 -6.29
C GLN A 66 12.82 -2.13 -5.21
N ALA A 67 13.49 -2.38 -4.08
CA ALA A 67 12.92 -3.03 -2.91
C ALA A 67 11.85 -2.16 -2.26
N VAL A 68 12.10 -0.86 -2.08
CA VAL A 68 11.10 0.10 -1.59
C VAL A 68 9.89 0.12 -2.52
N ARG A 69 10.10 0.20 -3.83
CA ARG A 69 9.02 0.15 -4.83
C ARG A 69 8.12 -1.08 -4.65
N ARG A 70 8.69 -2.29 -4.63
CA ARG A 70 7.91 -3.55 -4.51
C ARG A 70 7.09 -3.61 -3.22
N LEU A 71 7.66 -3.14 -2.11
CA LEU A 71 6.95 -3.08 -0.82
C LEU A 71 5.76 -2.12 -0.90
N PHE A 72 5.95 -0.92 -1.44
CA PHE A 72 4.86 0.06 -1.54
C PHE A 72 3.82 -0.31 -2.58
N GLU A 73 4.18 -0.94 -3.69
CA GLU A 73 3.23 -1.53 -4.65
C GLU A 73 2.32 -2.54 -3.96
N SER A 74 2.87 -3.41 -3.10
CA SER A 74 2.10 -4.38 -2.32
C SER A 74 1.15 -3.70 -1.34
N ILE A 75 1.62 -2.69 -0.61
CA ILE A 75 0.79 -1.90 0.33
C ILE A 75 -0.37 -1.21 -0.40
N ILE A 76 -0.09 -0.61 -1.58
CA ILE A 76 -1.11 0.04 -2.42
C ILE A 76 -2.14 -0.99 -2.91
N ALA A 77 -1.69 -2.15 -3.39
CA ALA A 77 -2.57 -3.22 -3.85
C ALA A 77 -3.53 -3.68 -2.75
N GLU A 78 -3.04 -3.98 -1.54
CA GLU A 78 -3.89 -4.38 -0.41
C GLU A 78 -4.87 -3.28 0.01
N SER A 79 -4.51 -2.02 -0.18
CA SER A 79 -5.40 -0.89 0.12
C SER A 79 -6.55 -0.79 -0.85
N ARG A 80 -6.28 -1.02 -2.13
CA ARG A 80 -7.33 -1.11 -3.15
C ARG A 80 -8.30 -2.24 -2.84
N ARG A 81 -7.77 -3.43 -2.49
CA ARG A 81 -8.61 -4.58 -2.08
C ARG A 81 -9.48 -4.24 -0.87
N LEU A 82 -8.91 -3.58 0.13
CA LEU A 82 -9.65 -3.12 1.30
C LEU A 82 -10.76 -2.13 0.93
N GLU A 83 -10.46 -1.17 0.05
CA GLU A 83 -11.43 -0.17 -0.43
C GLU A 83 -12.62 -0.84 -1.15
N HIS A 84 -12.34 -1.76 -2.08
CA HIS A 84 -13.39 -2.56 -2.74
C HIS A 84 -14.22 -3.38 -1.75
N ARG A 85 -13.57 -4.04 -0.80
CA ARG A 85 -14.25 -4.84 0.24
C ARG A 85 -15.18 -3.99 1.10
N VAL A 86 -14.78 -2.78 1.47
CA VAL A 86 -15.62 -1.85 2.26
C VAL A 86 -16.81 -1.34 1.45
N LEU A 87 -16.60 -1.05 0.17
CA LEU A 87 -17.66 -0.54 -0.70
C LEU A 87 -18.57 -1.63 -1.27
N GLY A 88 -18.24 -2.91 -1.05
CA GLY A 88 -18.96 -4.04 -1.64
C GLY A 88 -18.87 -4.08 -3.17
N THR A 89 -17.83 -3.48 -3.74
CA THR A 89 -17.61 -3.45 -5.19
C THR A 89 -16.65 -4.57 -5.61
N PRO A 90 -16.82 -5.14 -6.82
CA PRO A 90 -15.84 -6.08 -7.34
C PRO A 90 -14.48 -5.38 -7.49
N GLU A 91 -13.38 -6.11 -7.23
CA GLU A 91 -12.05 -5.60 -7.51
C GLU A 91 -11.95 -5.20 -8.98
N ASP A 92 -11.26 -4.09 -9.25
CA ASP A 92 -10.93 -3.71 -10.62
C ASP A 92 -10.10 -4.83 -11.26
N THR A 93 -10.74 -5.65 -12.10
CA THR A 93 -10.04 -6.64 -12.92
C THR A 93 -8.95 -5.88 -13.68
N PRO A 94 -7.66 -6.25 -13.57
CA PRO A 94 -6.64 -5.65 -14.42
C PRO A 94 -7.11 -5.88 -15.86
N ALA A 95 -7.30 -4.78 -16.60
CA ALA A 95 -7.67 -4.83 -18.00
C ALA A 95 -6.78 -5.89 -18.64
N ALA A 96 -7.40 -6.97 -19.14
CA ALA A 96 -6.71 -8.13 -19.66
C ALA A 96 -5.54 -7.63 -20.49
N SER A 97 -4.33 -7.94 -20.03
CA SER A 97 -3.12 -7.76 -20.80
C SER A 97 -3.43 -8.29 -22.19
N HIS A 98 -3.51 -7.38 -23.16
CA HIS A 98 -3.55 -7.75 -24.56
C HIS A 98 -2.24 -8.50 -24.82
N GLU A 99 -2.26 -9.81 -24.61
CA GLU A 99 -1.44 -10.74 -25.36
C GLU A 99 -1.84 -10.54 -26.82
N GLY A 100 -0.98 -9.80 -27.52
CA GLY A 100 -1.25 -9.32 -28.86
C GLY A 100 0.04 -9.24 -29.68
N ARG A 101 0.54 -10.43 -30.05
CA ARG A 101 1.47 -10.74 -31.16
C ARG A 101 2.94 -10.33 -31.04
#